data_AF-A0A2K3KTY2-F1
#
_entry.id   AF-A0A2K3KTY2-F1
#
_cell.length_a   1.000
_cell.length_b   1.000
_cell.length_c   1.000
_cell.angle_alpha   90.00
_cell.angle_beta   90.00
_cell.angle_gamma   90.00
#
_symmetry.space_group_name_H-M   'P 1'
#
loop_
_entity.id
_entity.type
_entity.pdbx_description
1 polymer ?
#
loop_
_entity_poly.entity_id
_entity_poly.type
_entity_poly.pdbx_seq_one_letter_code
_entity_poly.pdbx_strand_id
1 'polypeptide(L)'
;MLGECQTLLLTIFLQAHSVDRWQWRPDPVTGYSVRGAYELLTSHVSVSMDDADTLIWHPRVPLKVSIFAWRLLRDRLPTKINLVTRGVLSSTAHSCVFGCGEAESAHHLFISCSTVGSLWDLVRSWIGIPLVDFTALRDHFVQFASSAGGSHGRRSFLQLIWLACVWVVWTERNHRLFTGSVDTPHILLDKIKLFSFRWLKSTNVTLAYNYHSW
;
A
#
# COMPACT_ATOMS: atom_id res chain seq x y z
N MET A 1 -19.94 -34.63 20.46
CA MET A 1 -18.70 -35.25 19.93
C MET A 1 -18.93 -36.58 19.23
N LEU A 2 -19.49 -37.62 19.87
CA LEU A 2 -19.68 -38.93 19.21
C LEU A 2 -20.63 -38.89 17.99
N GLY A 3 -21.69 -38.08 18.07
CA GLY A 3 -22.67 -37.93 16.99
C GLY A 3 -22.13 -37.24 15.73
N GLU A 4 -21.21 -36.27 15.87
CA GLU A 4 -20.59 -35.56 14.74
C GLU A 4 -19.60 -36.45 13.98
N CYS A 5 -18.90 -37.35 14.69
CA CYS A 5 -18.05 -38.35 14.07
C CYS A 5 -18.86 -39.40 13.29
N GLN A 6 -20.06 -39.77 13.76
CA GLN A 6 -20.94 -40.69 13.04
C GLN A 6 -21.44 -40.10 11.72
N THR A 7 -21.78 -38.81 11.68
CA THR A 7 -22.23 -38.16 10.43
C THR A 7 -21.15 -38.10 9.36
N LEU A 8 -19.88 -37.95 9.76
CA LEU A 8 -18.74 -37.93 8.82
C LEU A 8 -18.44 -39.30 8.19
N LEU A 9 -18.90 -40.39 8.80
CA LEU A 9 -18.71 -41.76 8.31
C LEU A 9 -19.86 -42.22 7.39
N LEU A 10 -21.02 -41.56 7.39
CA LEU A 10 -22.18 -41.94 6.57
C LEU A 10 -21.93 -41.83 5.06
N THR A 11 -20.96 -41.02 4.64
CA THR A 11 -20.60 -40.84 3.22
C THR A 11 -19.41 -41.69 2.77
N ILE A 12 -18.86 -42.54 3.65
CA ILE A 12 -17.70 -43.39 3.36
C ILE A 12 -18.16 -44.82 3.11
N PHE A 13 -17.96 -45.30 1.88
CA PHE A 13 -18.20 -46.69 1.50
C PHE A 13 -16.88 -47.45 1.50
N LEU A 14 -16.72 -48.38 2.46
CA LEU A 14 -15.53 -49.23 2.55
C LEU A 14 -15.56 -50.31 1.47
N GLN A 15 -14.51 -50.37 0.66
CA GLN A 15 -14.34 -51.41 -0.37
C GLN A 15 -13.32 -52.44 0.11
N ALA A 16 -13.79 -53.65 0.45
CA ALA A 16 -12.99 -54.71 1.07
C ALA A 16 -11.82 -55.25 0.21
N HIS A 17 -11.77 -54.90 -1.07
CA HIS A 17 -10.76 -55.36 -2.03
C HIS A 17 -9.92 -54.23 -2.63
N SER A 18 -10.06 -53.00 -2.12
CA SER A 18 -9.23 -51.86 -2.55
C SER A 18 -8.17 -51.54 -1.48
N VAL A 19 -6.94 -51.30 -1.90
CA VAL A 19 -5.87 -50.84 -1.01
C VAL A 19 -6.02 -49.32 -0.79
N ASP A 20 -5.83 -48.88 0.45
CA ASP A 20 -5.85 -47.47 0.81
C ASP A 20 -4.80 -46.68 0.03
N ARG A 21 -5.19 -45.48 -0.45
CA ARG A 21 -4.30 -44.56 -1.16
C ARG A 21 -4.56 -43.13 -0.77
N TRP A 22 -3.49 -42.34 -0.70
CA TRP A 22 -3.58 -40.90 -0.57
C TRP A 22 -4.22 -40.31 -1.82
N GLN A 23 -5.31 -39.57 -1.66
CA GLN A 23 -5.99 -38.90 -2.75
C GLN A 23 -5.92 -37.38 -2.57
N TRP A 24 -5.49 -36.69 -3.61
CA TRP A 24 -5.58 -35.24 -3.68
C TRP A 24 -7.05 -34.85 -3.89
N ARG A 25 -7.75 -34.46 -2.82
CA ARG A 25 -9.18 -34.12 -2.87
C ARG A 25 -9.57 -33.08 -3.95
N PRO A 26 -8.75 -32.05 -4.23
CA PRO A 26 -9.08 -31.06 -5.26
C PRO A 26 -9.08 -31.60 -6.69
N ASP A 27 -8.25 -32.61 -6.99
CA ASP A 27 -8.28 -33.33 -8.27
C ASP A 27 -8.13 -34.84 -8.01
N PRO A 28 -9.26 -35.54 -7.80
CA PRO A 28 -9.29 -36.96 -7.48
C PRO A 28 -8.82 -37.88 -8.63
N VAL A 29 -8.77 -37.35 -9.87
CA VAL A 29 -8.52 -38.11 -11.10
C VAL A 29 -7.06 -37.99 -11.52
N THR A 30 -6.55 -36.75 -11.62
CA THR A 30 -5.17 -36.47 -12.04
C THR A 30 -4.19 -36.51 -10.87
N GLY A 31 -4.69 -36.35 -9.64
CA GLY A 31 -3.89 -36.36 -8.41
C GLY A 31 -3.22 -35.02 -8.11
N TYR A 32 -2.21 -35.05 -7.22
CA TYR A 32 -1.48 -33.84 -6.83
C TYR A 32 -0.64 -33.32 -8.00
N SER A 33 -0.73 -32.02 -8.26
CA SER A 33 0.23 -31.31 -9.11
C SER A 33 0.64 -30.00 -8.44
N VAL A 34 1.87 -29.57 -8.67
CA VAL A 34 2.38 -28.28 -8.16
C VAL A 34 1.51 -27.14 -8.69
N ARG A 35 1.09 -27.21 -9.95
CA ARG A 35 0.18 -26.25 -10.58
C ARG A 35 -1.18 -26.19 -9.87
N GLY A 36 -1.85 -27.34 -9.69
CA GLY A 36 -3.16 -27.38 -9.05
C GLY A 36 -3.12 -26.97 -7.57
N ALA A 37 -2.04 -27.31 -6.86
CA ALA A 37 -1.82 -26.84 -5.49
C ALA A 37 -1.58 -25.33 -5.45
N TYR A 38 -0.80 -24.78 -6.38
CA TYR A 38 -0.56 -23.35 -6.48
C TYR A 38 -1.85 -22.58 -6.81
N GLU A 39 -2.63 -23.06 -7.77
CA GLU A 39 -3.94 -22.51 -8.15
C GLU A 39 -4.92 -22.55 -6.96
N LEU A 40 -4.95 -23.63 -6.17
CA LEU A 40 -5.80 -23.72 -4.97
C LEU A 40 -5.36 -22.78 -3.85
N LEU A 41 -4.04 -22.59 -3.68
CA LEU A 41 -3.51 -21.65 -2.69
C LEU A 41 -3.72 -20.19 -3.10
N THR A 42 -3.80 -19.91 -4.41
CA THR A 42 -3.99 -18.56 -4.94
C THR A 42 -5.43 -18.22 -5.25
N SER A 43 -6.33 -19.19 -5.43
CA SER A 43 -7.76 -18.95 -5.70
C SER A 43 -8.50 -18.32 -4.52
N HIS A 44 -8.00 -18.51 -3.30
CA HIS A 44 -8.54 -17.89 -2.08
C HIS A 44 -7.85 -16.58 -1.69
N VAL A 45 -6.84 -16.13 -2.44
CA VAL A 45 -6.31 -14.77 -2.28
C VAL A 45 -7.33 -13.85 -2.96
N SER A 46 -8.22 -13.29 -2.15
CA SER A 46 -9.21 -12.29 -2.56
C SER A 46 -8.59 -11.28 -3.52
N VAL A 47 -9.22 -11.16 -4.68
CA VAL A 47 -8.88 -10.34 -5.87
C VAL A 47 -8.80 -8.81 -5.58
N SER A 48 -8.76 -8.36 -4.32
CA SER A 48 -8.53 -6.95 -3.96
C SER A 48 -7.11 -6.62 -3.54
N MET A 49 -6.24 -7.61 -3.29
CA MET A 49 -4.86 -7.37 -2.84
C MET A 49 -3.88 -7.00 -3.97
N ASP A 50 -4.21 -7.33 -5.22
CA ASP A 50 -3.24 -7.37 -6.32
C ASP A 50 -3.00 -5.99 -6.99
N ASP A 51 -4.03 -5.13 -7.06
CA ASP A 51 -3.89 -3.84 -7.71
C ASP A 51 -2.89 -2.94 -6.98
N ALA A 52 -3.01 -2.73 -5.67
CA ALA A 52 -2.09 -1.84 -4.97
C ALA A 52 -0.64 -2.37 -4.99
N ASP A 53 -0.45 -3.69 -4.84
CA ASP A 53 0.87 -4.32 -4.79
C ASP A 53 1.56 -4.35 -6.18
N THR A 54 0.80 -4.29 -7.29
CA THR A 54 1.35 -4.14 -8.65
C THR A 54 1.65 -2.67 -9.01
N LEU A 55 0.77 -1.74 -8.62
CA LEU A 55 0.88 -0.32 -9.00
C LEU A 55 2.05 0.41 -8.31
N ILE A 56 2.57 -0.09 -7.18
CA ILE A 56 3.73 0.50 -6.48
C ILE A 56 5.06 0.40 -7.27
N TRP A 57 5.16 -0.55 -8.20
CA TRP A 57 6.39 -0.81 -8.97
C TRP A 57 6.43 0.09 -10.22
N HIS A 58 6.62 1.39 -9.98
CA HIS A 58 6.63 2.37 -11.05
C HIS A 58 8.04 2.54 -11.66
N PRO A 59 8.23 2.38 -12.98
CA PRO A 59 9.56 2.33 -13.61
C PRO A 59 10.35 3.64 -13.52
N ARG A 60 9.64 4.77 -13.35
CA ARG A 60 10.26 6.10 -13.21
C ARG A 60 10.55 6.51 -11.78
N VAL A 61 10.15 5.70 -10.80
CA VAL A 61 10.34 6.00 -9.37
C VAL A 61 11.54 5.20 -8.86
N PRO A 62 12.44 5.78 -8.05
CA PRO A 62 13.56 5.04 -7.49
C PRO A 62 13.08 3.82 -6.68
N LEU A 63 13.75 2.68 -6.85
CA LEU A 63 13.38 1.41 -6.21
C LEU A 63 13.21 1.53 -4.68
N LYS A 64 14.03 2.36 -4.02
CA LYS A 64 13.93 2.62 -2.57
C LYS A 64 12.56 3.16 -2.16
N VAL A 65 11.92 3.95 -3.02
CA VAL A 65 10.59 4.54 -2.77
C VAL A 65 9.51 3.48 -2.98
N SER A 66 9.62 2.65 -4.01
CA SER A 66 8.70 1.52 -4.21
C SER A 66 8.77 0.50 -3.07
N ILE A 67 9.97 0.14 -2.60
CA ILE A 67 10.14 -0.73 -1.42
C ILE A 67 9.54 -0.08 -0.17
N PHE A 68 9.72 1.23 0.00
CA PHE A 68 9.09 1.98 1.08
C PHE A 68 7.56 1.90 1.00
N ALA A 69 6.97 2.17 -0.17
CA ALA A 69 5.52 2.10 -0.38
C ALA A 69 4.97 0.69 -0.15
N TRP A 70 5.69 -0.35 -0.59
CA TRP A 70 5.34 -1.74 -0.30
C TRP A 70 5.29 -2.02 1.21
N ARG A 71 6.28 -1.55 1.97
CA ARG A 71 6.28 -1.67 3.44
C ARG A 71 5.16 -0.86 4.09
N LEU A 72 4.85 0.32 3.55
CA LEU A 72 3.76 1.18 3.98
C LEU A 72 2.41 0.47 3.85
N LEU A 73 2.09 -0.08 2.69
CA LEU A 73 0.81 -0.75 2.43
C LEU A 73 0.62 -2.04 3.26
N ARG A 74 1.71 -2.59 3.81
CA ARG A 74 1.70 -3.77 4.70
C ARG A 74 1.81 -3.43 6.18
N ASP A 75 1.72 -2.14 6.52
CA ASP A 75 1.89 -1.62 7.88
C ASP A 75 3.18 -2.12 8.56
N ARG A 76 4.28 -2.15 7.80
CA ARG A 76 5.60 -2.62 8.28
C ARG A 76 6.59 -1.49 8.57
N LEU A 77 6.16 -0.23 8.40
CA LEU A 77 6.99 0.92 8.74
C LEU A 77 7.15 1.10 10.26
N PRO A 78 8.25 1.71 10.72
CA PRO A 78 8.46 2.06 12.14
C PRO A 78 7.67 3.33 12.53
N THR A 79 6.35 3.29 12.36
CA THR A 79 5.42 4.27 12.98
C THR A 79 5.47 4.10 14.50
N LYS A 80 5.14 5.15 15.27
CA LYS A 80 5.21 5.03 16.73
C LYS A 80 4.30 3.94 17.28
N ILE A 81 3.09 3.75 16.73
CA ILE A 81 2.24 2.62 17.14
C ILE A 81 2.94 1.28 16.87
N ASN A 82 3.52 1.07 15.69
CA ASN A 82 4.22 -0.18 15.39
C ASN A 82 5.45 -0.41 16.28
N LEU A 83 6.13 0.66 16.69
CA LEU A 83 7.26 0.58 17.61
C LEU A 83 6.80 0.26 19.05
N VAL A 84 5.67 0.82 19.50
CA VAL A 84 5.04 0.47 20.78
C VAL A 84 4.61 -1.00 20.79
N THR A 85 3.94 -1.47 19.74
CA THR A 85 3.54 -2.88 19.60
C THR A 85 4.73 -3.84 19.62
N ARG A 86 5.90 -3.39 19.15
CA ARG A 86 7.15 -4.18 19.17
C ARG A 86 7.94 -4.03 20.48
N GLY A 87 7.47 -3.26 21.45
CA GLY A 87 8.15 -3.01 22.72
C GLY A 87 9.40 -2.12 22.60
N VAL A 88 9.57 -1.39 21.50
CA VAL A 88 10.72 -0.49 21.28
C VAL A 88 10.48 0.88 21.93
N LEU A 89 9.23 1.34 21.94
CA LEU A 89 8.82 2.59 22.59
C LEU A 89 7.89 2.30 23.78
N SER A 90 7.89 3.21 24.76
CA SER A 90 6.92 3.19 25.86
C SER A 90 5.49 3.33 25.33
N SER A 91 4.51 2.73 26.02
CA SER A 91 3.10 2.81 25.69
C SER A 91 2.56 4.24 25.61
N THR A 92 3.21 5.22 26.24
CA THR A 92 2.82 6.64 26.19
C THR A 92 3.43 7.40 25.01
N ALA A 93 4.41 6.84 24.30
CA ALA A 93 5.17 7.50 23.26
C ALA A 93 4.59 7.29 21.84
N HIS A 94 3.27 7.21 21.71
CA HIS A 94 2.58 6.94 20.43
C HIS A 94 2.06 8.20 19.71
N SER A 95 2.19 9.40 20.28
CA SER A 95 1.63 10.63 19.71
C SER A 95 2.24 11.00 18.36
N CYS A 96 1.40 11.46 17.43
CA CYS A 96 1.79 11.85 16.07
C CYS A 96 2.89 12.91 16.06
N VAL A 97 3.93 12.68 15.25
CA VAL A 97 5.07 13.61 15.10
C VAL A 97 4.66 14.96 14.52
N PHE A 98 3.53 15.02 13.80
CA PHE A 98 2.97 16.27 13.29
C PHE A 98 2.25 17.11 14.36
N GLY A 99 2.12 16.61 15.60
CA GLY A 99 1.60 17.39 16.73
C GLY A 99 0.08 17.56 16.75
N CYS A 100 -0.66 16.76 15.99
CA CYS A 100 -2.13 16.83 15.93
C CYS A 100 -2.87 16.19 17.13
N GLY A 101 -2.14 15.63 18.11
CA GLY A 101 -2.72 15.02 19.32
C GLY A 101 -3.09 13.54 19.20
N GLU A 102 -3.27 13.02 17.99
CA GLU A 102 -3.65 11.62 17.74
C GLU A 102 -2.47 10.64 17.77
N ALA A 103 -2.76 9.34 17.83
CA ALA A 103 -1.74 8.28 17.76
C ALA A 103 -1.19 8.07 16.33
N GLU A 104 0.13 7.89 16.21
CA GLU A 104 0.82 7.71 14.92
C GLU A 104 0.66 6.29 14.37
N SER A 105 -0.49 6.00 13.77
CA SER A 105 -0.67 4.85 12.88
C SER A 105 -0.22 5.19 11.44
N ALA A 106 0.00 4.19 10.59
CA ALA A 106 0.27 4.44 9.16
C ALA A 106 -0.92 5.16 8.50
N HIS A 107 -2.15 4.71 8.77
CA HIS A 107 -3.35 5.36 8.24
C HIS A 107 -3.44 6.83 8.68
N HIS A 108 -3.22 7.09 9.97
CA HIS A 108 -3.25 8.44 10.50
C HIS A 108 -2.15 9.31 9.88
N LEU A 109 -0.92 8.82 9.89
CA LEU A 109 0.25 9.55 9.40
C LEU A 109 0.12 9.98 7.94
N PHE A 110 -0.45 9.13 7.08
CA PHE A 110 -0.48 9.38 5.64
C PHE A 110 -1.82 9.89 5.11
N ILE A 111 -2.92 9.74 5.86
CA ILE A 111 -4.27 10.05 5.37
C ILE A 111 -5.01 11.00 6.31
N SER A 112 -5.21 10.60 7.58
CA SER A 112 -6.18 11.30 8.45
C SER A 112 -5.58 12.39 9.35
N CYS A 113 -4.25 12.53 9.39
CA CYS A 113 -3.60 13.62 10.10
C CYS A 113 -3.97 14.97 9.46
N SER A 114 -4.43 15.95 10.25
CA SER A 114 -4.87 17.25 9.74
C SER A 114 -3.81 17.99 8.92
N THR A 115 -2.54 17.93 9.34
CA THR A 115 -1.41 18.52 8.60
C THR A 115 -1.22 17.84 7.24
N VAL A 116 -1.35 16.52 7.17
CA VAL A 116 -1.19 15.78 5.92
C VAL A 116 -2.45 15.86 5.05
N GLY A 117 -3.63 15.96 5.66
CA GLY A 117 -4.89 16.24 4.96
C GLY A 117 -4.83 17.53 4.15
N SER A 118 -4.38 18.63 4.78
CA SER A 118 -4.17 19.91 4.08
C SER A 118 -3.12 19.82 2.96
N LEU A 119 -2.08 19.01 3.12
CA LEU A 119 -1.13 18.73 2.04
C LEU A 119 -1.81 18.01 0.86
N TRP A 120 -2.67 17.02 1.14
CA TRP A 120 -3.42 16.35 0.08
C TRP A 120 -4.41 17.29 -0.63
N ASP A 121 -5.02 18.24 0.07
CA ASP A 121 -5.84 19.30 -0.55
C ASP A 121 -5.02 20.15 -1.54
N LEU A 122 -3.83 20.57 -1.11
CA LEU A 122 -2.89 21.33 -1.95
C LEU A 122 -2.45 20.52 -3.19
N VAL A 123 -2.14 19.23 -3.01
CA VAL A 123 -1.77 18.34 -4.12
C VAL A 123 -2.93 18.18 -5.10
N ARG A 124 -4.16 17.96 -4.61
CA ARG A 124 -5.37 17.87 -5.44
C ARG A 124 -5.62 19.14 -6.24
N SER A 125 -5.49 20.30 -5.59
CA SER A 125 -5.62 21.60 -6.23
C SER A 125 -4.58 21.79 -7.34
N TRP A 126 -3.33 21.40 -7.10
CA TRP A 126 -2.26 21.47 -8.09
C TRP A 126 -2.52 20.59 -9.33
N ILE A 127 -2.99 19.35 -9.13
CA ILE A 127 -3.22 18.40 -10.24
C ILE A 127 -4.62 18.51 -10.88
N GLY A 128 -5.53 19.27 -10.28
CA GLY A 128 -6.90 19.50 -10.77
C GLY A 128 -7.80 18.27 -10.69
N ILE A 129 -7.77 17.51 -9.58
CA ILE A 129 -8.60 16.30 -9.37
C ILE A 129 -9.58 16.54 -8.22
N PRO A 130 -10.86 16.08 -8.35
CA PRO A 130 -11.87 16.23 -7.31
C PRO A 130 -11.53 15.45 -6.02
N LEU A 131 -12.24 15.79 -4.94
CA LEU A 131 -12.14 15.10 -3.66
C LEU A 131 -12.60 13.65 -3.81
N VAL A 132 -11.84 12.73 -3.23
CA VAL A 132 -12.19 11.32 -3.10
C VAL A 132 -12.29 11.04 -1.61
N ASP A 133 -13.38 10.44 -1.16
CA ASP A 133 -13.52 10.04 0.25
C ASP A 133 -12.64 8.81 0.54
N PHE A 134 -11.90 8.87 1.64
CA PHE A 134 -10.91 7.84 1.97
C PHE A 134 -11.28 7.13 3.26
N THR A 135 -11.41 5.81 3.20
CA THR A 135 -11.63 4.95 4.38
C THR A 135 -10.39 4.16 4.76
N ALA A 136 -9.51 3.83 3.80
CA ALA A 136 -8.27 3.10 4.03
C ALA A 136 -7.12 3.58 3.12
N LEU A 137 -5.88 3.37 3.58
CA LEU A 137 -4.65 3.78 2.90
C LEU A 137 -4.48 3.13 1.51
N ARG A 138 -4.81 1.84 1.40
CA ARG A 138 -4.75 1.08 0.13
C ARG A 138 -5.77 1.62 -0.86
N ASP A 139 -7.00 1.82 -0.40
CA ASP A 139 -8.09 2.35 -1.22
C ASP A 139 -7.77 3.76 -1.70
N HIS A 140 -7.19 4.60 -0.83
CA HIS A 140 -6.67 5.90 -1.24
C HIS A 140 -5.66 5.78 -2.38
N PHE A 141 -4.72 4.83 -2.35
CA PHE A 141 -3.75 4.67 -3.44
C PHE A 141 -4.42 4.29 -4.76
N VAL A 142 -5.25 3.24 -4.74
CA VAL A 142 -5.92 2.73 -5.94
C VAL A 142 -6.87 3.78 -6.52
N GLN A 143 -7.68 4.42 -5.67
CA GLN A 143 -8.60 5.46 -6.10
C GLN A 143 -7.85 6.70 -6.58
N PHE A 144 -6.78 7.14 -5.92
CA PHE A 144 -5.99 8.29 -6.39
C PHE A 144 -5.38 8.01 -7.77
N ALA A 145 -4.79 6.83 -7.97
CA ALA A 145 -4.21 6.44 -9.27
C ALA A 145 -5.26 6.38 -10.39
N SER A 146 -6.50 6.04 -10.05
CA SER A 146 -7.62 5.87 -10.99
C SER A 146 -8.61 7.06 -11.04
N SER A 147 -8.43 8.07 -10.19
CA SER A 147 -9.41 9.13 -9.85
C SER A 147 -9.87 9.98 -11.03
N ALA A 148 -9.14 9.95 -12.13
CA ALA A 148 -9.34 10.90 -13.21
C ALA A 148 -9.68 10.25 -14.56
N GLY A 149 -10.11 8.97 -14.57
CA GLY A 149 -10.62 8.25 -15.76
C GLY A 149 -9.89 8.59 -17.05
N GLY A 150 -8.82 7.87 -17.41
CA GLY A 150 -7.99 8.30 -18.52
C GLY A 150 -6.96 7.29 -19.02
N SER A 151 -6.12 7.76 -19.95
CA SER A 151 -5.08 6.95 -20.59
C SER A 151 -4.09 6.35 -19.59
N HIS A 152 -3.42 5.26 -19.99
CA HIS A 152 -2.36 4.62 -19.21
C HIS A 152 -1.29 5.62 -18.75
N GLY A 153 -0.98 6.63 -19.56
CA GLY A 153 -0.03 7.70 -19.21
C GLY A 153 -0.48 8.57 -18.03
N ARG A 154 -1.77 8.91 -17.95
CA ARG A 154 -2.32 9.69 -16.83
C ARG A 154 -2.32 8.88 -15.53
N ARG A 155 -2.72 7.60 -15.60
CA ARG A 155 -2.67 6.68 -14.44
C ARG A 155 -1.23 6.54 -13.91
N SER A 156 -0.27 6.32 -14.81
CA SER A 156 1.16 6.28 -14.48
C SER A 156 1.65 7.58 -13.83
N PHE A 157 1.22 8.74 -14.33
CA PHE A 157 1.55 10.02 -13.71
C PHE A 157 0.99 10.15 -12.30
N LEU A 158 -0.28 9.80 -12.06
CA LEU A 158 -0.89 9.88 -10.74
C LEU A 158 -0.28 8.90 -9.74
N GLN A 159 0.09 7.70 -10.16
CA GLN A 159 0.86 6.76 -9.33
C GLN A 159 2.18 7.39 -8.86
N LEU A 160 2.91 8.03 -9.78
CA LEU A 160 4.16 8.69 -9.47
C LEU A 160 3.97 9.83 -8.46
N ILE A 161 2.92 10.65 -8.64
CA ILE A 161 2.57 11.71 -7.69
C ILE A 161 2.24 11.14 -6.32
N TRP A 162 1.42 10.10 -6.24
CA TRP A 162 1.07 9.46 -4.96
C TRP A 162 2.32 8.94 -4.23
N LEU A 163 3.21 8.25 -4.95
CA LEU A 163 4.47 7.74 -4.42
C LEU A 163 5.38 8.89 -3.93
N ALA A 164 5.40 10.02 -4.64
CA ALA A 164 6.13 11.21 -4.21
C ALA A 164 5.55 11.80 -2.91
N CYS A 165 4.22 11.86 -2.78
CA CYS A 165 3.54 12.37 -1.59
C CYS A 165 3.90 11.56 -0.35
N VAL A 166 3.70 10.23 -0.39
CA VAL A 166 4.02 9.37 0.77
C VAL A 166 5.52 9.35 1.08
N TRP A 167 6.38 9.46 0.07
CA TRP A 167 7.81 9.58 0.29
C TRP A 167 8.17 10.87 1.03
N VAL A 168 7.66 12.02 0.57
CA VAL A 168 7.92 13.32 1.19
C VAL A 168 7.41 13.34 2.63
N VAL A 169 6.19 12.90 2.88
CA VAL A 169 5.61 12.81 4.24
C VAL A 169 6.49 11.96 5.16
N TRP A 170 6.98 10.81 4.68
CA TRP A 170 7.86 9.96 5.48
C TRP A 170 9.20 10.61 5.78
N THR A 171 9.83 11.24 4.78
CA THR A 171 11.10 11.96 4.98
C THR A 171 10.95 13.14 5.92
N GLU A 172 9.85 13.88 5.83
CA GLU A 172 9.52 14.98 6.72
C GLU A 172 9.31 14.51 8.16
N ARG A 173 8.54 13.44 8.36
CA ARG A 173 8.35 12.83 9.67
C ARG A 173 9.69 12.45 10.31
N ASN A 174 10.59 11.83 9.54
CA ASN A 174 11.91 11.47 10.06
C ASN A 174 12.77 12.71 10.35
N HIS A 175 12.69 13.73 9.49
CA HIS A 175 13.40 14.99 9.74
C HIS A 175 12.92 15.64 11.04
N ARG A 176 11.62 15.80 11.25
CA ARG A 176 11.04 16.30 12.52
C ARG A 176 11.54 15.55 13.76
N LEU A 177 11.66 14.23 13.68
CA LEU A 177 12.14 13.41 14.80
C LEU A 177 13.62 13.59 15.11
N PHE A 178 14.48 13.75 14.10
CA PHE A 178 15.93 13.72 14.29
C PHE A 178 16.62 15.08 14.22
N THR A 179 15.98 16.09 13.60
CA THR A 179 16.56 17.42 13.41
C THR A 179 15.64 18.55 13.90
N GLY A 180 14.37 18.28 14.20
CA GLY A 180 13.44 19.24 14.81
C GLY A 180 12.90 20.35 13.90
N SER A 181 13.23 20.37 12.61
CA SER A 181 12.63 21.34 11.67
C SER A 181 11.19 20.96 11.34
N VAL A 182 10.31 21.95 11.23
CA VAL A 182 8.88 21.80 10.93
C VAL A 182 8.58 22.55 9.64
N ASP A 183 8.48 21.82 8.53
CA ASP A 183 8.14 22.44 7.25
C ASP A 183 6.62 22.61 7.11
N THR A 184 6.20 23.70 6.47
CA THR A 184 4.78 23.97 6.21
C THR A 184 4.26 23.07 5.07
N PRO A 185 2.93 22.82 4.99
CA PRO A 185 2.35 22.04 3.88
C PRO A 185 2.71 22.58 2.49
N HIS A 186 2.89 23.89 2.34
CA HIS A 186 3.34 24.50 1.08
C HIS A 186 4.77 24.09 0.70
N ILE A 187 5.70 24.08 1.66
CA ILE A 187 7.08 23.61 1.42
C ILE A 187 7.06 22.12 1.06
N LEU A 188 6.20 21.32 1.70
CA LEU A 188 6.05 19.90 1.37
C LEU A 188 5.50 19.72 -0.05
N LEU A 189 4.53 20.53 -0.48
CA LEU A 189 4.04 20.53 -1.87
C LEU A 189 5.19 20.82 -2.84
N ASP A 190 6.04 21.83 -2.57
CA ASP A 190 7.17 22.15 -3.43
C ASP A 190 8.17 21.00 -3.51
N LYS A 191 8.43 20.29 -2.40
CA LYS A 191 9.23 19.06 -2.40
C LYS A 191 8.59 17.98 -3.28
N ILE A 192 7.26 17.79 -3.22
CA ILE A 192 6.53 16.81 -4.05
C ILE A 192 6.66 17.16 -5.53
N LYS A 193 6.48 18.44 -5.90
CA LYS A 193 6.69 18.95 -7.27
C LYS A 193 8.11 18.67 -7.74
N LEU A 194 9.10 18.97 -6.89
CA LEU A 194 10.51 18.73 -7.21
C LEU A 194 10.85 17.25 -7.40
N PHE A 195 10.39 16.37 -6.52
CA PHE A 195 10.62 14.93 -6.65
C PHE A 195 9.93 14.36 -7.89
N SER A 196 8.67 14.72 -8.11
CA SER A 196 7.92 14.25 -9.29
C SER A 196 8.57 14.69 -10.60
N PHE A 197 8.98 15.95 -10.71
CA PHE A 197 9.73 16.48 -11.85
C PHE A 197 11.05 15.74 -12.06
N ARG A 198 11.86 15.59 -11.00
CA ARG A 198 13.17 14.91 -11.08
C ARG A 198 13.04 13.47 -11.55
N TRP A 199 12.06 12.75 -11.02
CA TRP A 199 11.81 11.35 -11.39
C TRP A 199 11.40 11.24 -12.86
N LEU A 200 10.46 12.06 -13.32
CA LEU A 200 10.06 12.09 -14.72
C LEU A 200 11.23 12.46 -15.65
N LYS A 201 11.96 13.53 -15.34
CA LYS A 201 13.09 14.01 -16.14
C LYS A 201 14.24 13.00 -16.20
N SER A 202 14.52 12.28 -15.12
CA SER A 202 15.57 11.26 -15.10
C SER A 202 15.32 10.11 -16.10
N THR A 203 14.05 9.86 -16.43
CA THR A 203 13.63 8.82 -17.37
C THR A 203 13.23 9.33 -18.76
N ASN A 204 13.02 10.65 -18.93
CA ASN A 204 12.66 11.27 -20.20
C ASN A 204 13.61 12.44 -20.47
N VAL A 205 14.66 12.18 -21.24
CA VAL A 205 15.67 13.18 -21.65
C VAL A 205 15.05 14.33 -22.46
N THR A 206 13.88 14.11 -23.07
CA THR A 206 13.15 15.03 -23.95
C THR A 206 12.03 15.82 -23.27
N LEU A 207 11.93 15.83 -21.93
CA LEU A 207 10.88 16.59 -21.24
C LEU A 207 11.08 18.10 -21.48
N ALA A 208 10.28 18.69 -22.38
CA ALA A 208 10.42 20.08 -22.84
C ALA A 208 9.98 21.14 -21.81
N TYR A 209 9.45 20.73 -20.66
CA TYR A 209 9.00 21.63 -19.60
C TYR A 209 10.13 21.97 -18.63
N ASN A 210 10.29 23.26 -18.32
CA ASN A 210 11.17 23.73 -17.25
C ASN A 210 10.48 23.55 -15.89
N TYR A 211 11.24 23.47 -14.78
CA TYR A 211 10.65 23.34 -13.44
C TYR A 211 9.70 24.50 -13.09
N HIS A 212 9.92 25.70 -13.67
CA HIS A 212 9.07 26.86 -13.44
C HIS A 212 7.68 26.76 -14.08
N SER A 213 7.47 25.80 -14.99
CA SER A 213 6.18 25.49 -15.63
C SER A 213 5.58 24.17 -15.12
N TRP A 214 6.12 23.60 -14.04
CA TRP A 214 5.71 22.35 -13.39
C TRP A 214 4.83 22.59 -12.15
#